data_AF-A0A820U239-F1
#
_entry.id   AF-A0A820U239-F1
#
_cell.length_a   1.000
_cell.length_b   1.000
_cell.length_c   1.000
_cell.angle_alpha   90.00
_cell.angle_beta   90.00
_cell.angle_gamma   90.00
#
_symmetry.space_group_name_H-M   'P 1'
#
loop_
_entity.id
_entity.type
_entity.pdbx_description
1 polymer ?
#
loop_
_entity_poly.entity_id
_entity_poly.type
_entity_poly.pdbx_seq_one_letter_code
_entity_poly.pdbx_strand_id
1 'polypeptide(L)'
;MLYRRYSSLLFLFRKAKHGVREISAKQYQCFSISENSNDFRNSLLRPLLIQRVSGTSGNAQARQFILSKLRSLNMWDIELDTFDERTPDGNVEFTNIIATLDPRATRRLVLACHYDSKKLPNFVGATDSAVPCAMLLDIAISLQNQLNQIKQNRGNPTLQLIFFDGEEAVRDWTKSDSLYGS
;
A
#
# COMPACT_ATOMS: atom_id res chain seq x y z
N MET A 1 16.77 26.60 8.93
CA MET A 1 16.11 26.65 7.60
C MET A 1 17.02 26.17 6.46
N LEU A 2 18.30 26.55 6.41
CA LEU A 2 19.28 26.10 5.39
C LEU A 2 19.48 24.57 5.36
N TYR A 3 19.63 23.89 6.50
CA TYR A 3 19.88 22.44 6.55
C TYR A 3 18.73 21.60 5.94
N ARG A 4 17.46 22.00 6.14
CA ARG A 4 16.29 21.37 5.51
C ARG A 4 16.28 21.57 3.98
N ARG A 5 16.70 22.74 3.48
CA ARG A 5 16.83 23.01 2.03
C ARG A 5 17.97 22.21 1.37
N TYR A 6 19.11 22.03 2.05
CA TYR A 6 20.19 21.16 1.55
C TYR A 6 19.78 19.68 1.54
N SER A 7 19.07 19.23 2.57
CA SER A 7 18.52 17.87 2.65
C SER A 7 17.51 17.57 1.53
N SER A 8 16.61 18.51 1.21
CA SER A 8 15.65 18.34 0.12
C SER A 8 16.31 18.39 -1.27
N LEU A 9 17.29 19.27 -1.50
CA LEU A 9 18.02 19.32 -2.76
C LEU A 9 18.82 18.04 -3.01
N LEU A 10 19.50 17.52 -1.99
CA LEU A 10 20.27 16.28 -2.06
C LEU A 10 19.35 15.06 -2.29
N PHE A 11 18.17 15.03 -1.66
CA PHE A 11 17.15 14.02 -1.94
C PHE A 11 16.73 14.05 -3.41
N LEU A 12 16.36 15.22 -3.93
CA LEU A 12 15.90 15.39 -5.31
C LEU A 12 16.99 14.98 -6.31
N PHE A 13 18.23 15.40 -6.07
CA PHE A 13 19.37 15.02 -6.90
C PHE A 13 19.63 13.51 -6.89
N ARG A 14 19.61 12.87 -5.71
CA ARG A 14 19.78 11.40 -5.59
C ARG A 14 18.63 10.63 -6.24
N LYS A 15 17.40 11.15 -6.18
CA LYS A 15 16.24 10.59 -6.89
C LYS A 15 16.45 10.69 -8.40
N ALA A 16 16.80 11.87 -8.90
CA ALA A 16 16.97 12.13 -10.33
C ALA A 16 18.13 11.32 -10.96
N LYS A 17 19.20 11.06 -10.20
CA LYS A 17 20.35 10.25 -10.65
C LYS A 17 20.23 8.75 -10.37
N HIS A 18 19.10 8.27 -9.84
CA HIS A 18 18.98 6.86 -9.49
C HIS A 18 18.88 6.00 -10.77
N GLY A 19 19.86 5.13 -10.99
CA GLY A 19 19.80 4.11 -12.04
C GLY A 19 19.07 2.85 -11.55
N VAL A 20 18.59 2.05 -12.50
CA VAL A 20 18.06 0.70 -12.24
C VAL A 20 19.21 -0.30 -12.33
N ARG A 21 19.22 -1.28 -11.43
CA ARG A 21 20.09 -2.45 -11.58
C ARG A 21 19.35 -3.48 -12.42
N GLU A 22 19.87 -3.75 -13.61
CA GLU A 22 19.35 -4.84 -14.43
C GLU A 22 19.56 -6.20 -13.74
N ILE A 23 18.57 -7.07 -13.89
CA ILE A 23 18.61 -8.45 -13.39
C ILE A 23 18.99 -9.38 -14.52
N SER A 24 19.76 -10.42 -14.22
CA SER A 24 20.11 -11.43 -15.23
C SER A 24 18.91 -12.28 -15.62
N ALA A 25 18.95 -12.92 -16.79
CA ALA A 25 17.90 -13.83 -17.24
C ALA A 25 17.60 -14.95 -16.22
N LYS A 26 18.64 -15.44 -15.51
CA LYS A 26 18.47 -16.43 -14.43
C LYS A 26 17.68 -15.85 -13.25
N GLN A 27 17.98 -14.62 -12.84
CA GLN A 27 17.23 -13.96 -11.77
C GLN A 27 15.78 -13.70 -12.17
N TYR A 28 15.56 -13.25 -13.41
CA TYR A 28 14.22 -13.07 -13.96
C TYR A 28 13.42 -14.38 -13.91
N GLN A 29 14.01 -15.48 -14.36
CA GLN A 29 13.36 -16.79 -14.32
C GLN A 29 13.06 -17.26 -12.88
N CYS A 30 13.94 -16.98 -11.92
CA CYS A 30 13.66 -17.27 -10.52
C CYS A 30 12.47 -16.47 -9.99
N PHE A 31 12.31 -15.20 -10.39
CA PHE A 31 11.18 -14.37 -9.98
C PHE A 31 9.86 -14.75 -10.68
N SER A 32 9.91 -15.26 -11.91
CA SER A 32 8.71 -15.67 -12.64
C SER A 32 8.14 -17.01 -12.15
N ILE A 33 8.99 -17.90 -11.62
CA ILE A 33 8.55 -19.24 -11.14
C ILE A 33 7.84 -19.15 -9.78
N SER A 34 8.03 -18.08 -9.01
CA SER A 34 7.37 -17.89 -7.72
C SER A 34 5.90 -17.49 -7.82
N GLU A 35 5.37 -17.22 -9.02
CA GLU A 35 3.98 -16.77 -9.19
C GLU A 35 2.99 -17.93 -9.11
N ASN A 36 2.13 -17.93 -8.09
CA ASN A 36 1.02 -18.87 -7.95
C ASN A 36 -0.32 -18.16 -8.12
N SER A 37 -0.81 -18.09 -9.36
CA SER A 37 -2.07 -17.40 -9.69
C SER A 37 -3.30 -17.88 -8.92
N ASN A 38 -3.31 -19.14 -8.48
CA ASN A 38 -4.42 -19.68 -7.68
C ASN A 38 -4.35 -19.19 -6.23
N ASP A 39 -3.15 -19.10 -5.66
CA ASP A 39 -2.94 -18.53 -4.34
C ASP A 39 -3.25 -17.02 -4.32
N PHE A 40 -2.81 -16.29 -5.34
CA PHE A 40 -3.17 -14.87 -5.51
C PHE A 40 -4.69 -14.66 -5.46
N ARG A 41 -5.44 -15.40 -6.28
CA ARG A 41 -6.89 -15.26 -6.37
C ARG A 41 -7.59 -15.63 -5.06
N ASN A 42 -7.24 -16.77 -4.46
CA ASN A 42 -7.98 -17.29 -3.32
C ASN A 42 -7.53 -16.71 -1.98
N SER A 43 -6.23 -16.52 -1.79
CA SER A 43 -5.62 -16.17 -0.51
C SER A 43 -5.37 -14.67 -0.34
N LEU A 44 -5.31 -13.90 -1.43
CA LEU A 44 -5.04 -12.45 -1.42
C LEU A 44 -6.24 -11.63 -1.93
N LEU A 45 -6.78 -11.97 -3.10
CA LEU A 45 -7.84 -11.18 -3.73
C LEU A 45 -9.24 -11.46 -3.14
N ARG A 46 -9.65 -12.73 -3.08
CA ARG A 46 -11.02 -13.10 -2.65
C ARG A 46 -11.43 -12.51 -1.29
N PRO A 47 -10.57 -12.46 -0.26
CA PRO A 47 -10.92 -11.84 1.03
C PRO A 47 -11.22 -10.33 0.94
N LEU A 48 -10.68 -9.65 -0.08
CA LEU A 48 -10.92 -8.23 -0.33
C LEU A 48 -12.16 -7.98 -1.20
N LEU A 49 -12.70 -8.99 -1.90
CA LEU A 49 -13.89 -8.88 -2.76
C LEU A 49 -15.20 -8.86 -1.95
N ILE A 50 -15.26 -7.94 -1.00
CA ILE A 50 -16.42 -7.60 -0.17
C ILE A 50 -16.71 -6.11 -0.33
N GLN A 51 -17.93 -5.68 0.02
CA GLN A 51 -18.22 -4.26 0.17
C GLN A 51 -17.47 -3.75 1.40
N ARG A 52 -16.67 -2.69 1.22
CA ARG A 52 -15.69 -2.20 2.19
C ARG A 52 -15.62 -0.67 2.20
N VAL A 53 -16.79 -0.03 2.18
CA VAL A 53 -16.98 1.41 2.31
C VAL A 53 -16.38 1.91 3.63
N SER A 54 -15.66 3.02 3.64
CA SER A 54 -15.02 3.60 4.84
C SER A 54 -16.02 3.74 6.01
N GLY A 55 -15.54 3.50 7.23
CA GLY A 55 -16.36 3.47 8.45
C GLY A 55 -17.27 2.23 8.63
N THR A 56 -17.35 1.32 7.66
CA THR A 56 -18.17 0.10 7.79
C THR A 56 -17.39 -1.10 8.35
N SER A 57 -18.11 -2.12 8.81
CA SER A 57 -17.50 -3.38 9.26
C SER A 57 -16.75 -4.12 8.15
N GLY A 58 -17.15 -3.95 6.88
CA GLY A 58 -16.44 -4.50 5.72
C GLY A 58 -15.09 -3.83 5.48
N ASN A 59 -15.01 -2.51 5.67
CA ASN A 59 -13.75 -1.77 5.62
C ASN A 59 -12.81 -2.21 6.75
N ALA A 60 -13.32 -2.33 7.98
CA ALA A 60 -12.54 -2.85 9.10
C ALA A 60 -12.02 -4.29 8.85
N GLN A 61 -12.83 -5.15 8.22
CA GLN A 61 -12.42 -6.50 7.82
C GLN A 61 -11.30 -6.47 6.76
N ALA A 62 -11.42 -5.63 5.73
CA ALA A 62 -10.39 -5.47 4.71
C ALA A 62 -9.07 -4.95 5.30
N ARG A 63 -9.13 -3.94 6.19
CA ARG A 63 -7.98 -3.43 6.94
C ARG A 63 -7.31 -4.51 7.77
N GLN A 64 -8.09 -5.25 8.56
CA GLN A 64 -7.56 -6.33 9.39
C GLN A 64 -6.92 -7.45 8.56
N PHE A 65 -7.50 -7.76 7.40
CA PHE A 65 -6.92 -8.73 6.48
C PHE A 65 -5.56 -8.27 5.96
N ILE A 66 -5.45 -7.03 5.45
CA ILE A 66 -4.18 -6.45 4.98
C ILE A 66 -3.12 -6.47 6.10
N LEU A 67 -3.50 -6.02 7.29
CA LEU A 67 -2.63 -6.03 8.47
C LEU A 67 -2.16 -7.45 8.83
N SER A 68 -3.05 -8.43 8.79
CA SER A 68 -2.69 -9.82 9.12
C SER A 68 -1.63 -10.38 8.17
N LYS A 69 -1.75 -10.10 6.86
CA LYS A 69 -0.78 -10.54 5.85
C LYS A 69 0.57 -9.87 6.05
N LEU A 70 0.60 -8.55 6.20
CA LEU A 70 1.84 -7.79 6.43
C LEU A 70 2.54 -8.19 7.74
N ARG A 71 1.78 -8.35 8.83
CA ARG A 71 2.31 -8.78 10.13
C ARG A 71 2.88 -10.18 10.08
N SER A 72 2.26 -11.10 9.34
CA SER A 72 2.75 -12.49 9.21
C SER A 72 4.17 -12.59 8.62
N LEU A 73 4.60 -11.58 7.85
CA LEU A 73 5.94 -11.52 7.26
C LEU A 73 7.03 -11.10 8.27
N ASN A 74 6.65 -10.57 9.45
CA ASN A 74 7.56 -10.17 10.54
C ASN A 74 8.72 -9.24 10.14
N MET A 75 8.54 -8.43 9.10
CA MET A 75 9.61 -7.59 8.54
C MET A 75 9.18 -6.15 8.24
N TRP A 76 7.90 -5.82 8.39
CA TRP A 76 7.35 -4.49 8.12
C TRP A 76 7.15 -3.72 9.41
N ASP A 77 7.52 -2.45 9.39
CA ASP A 77 7.10 -1.46 10.39
C ASP A 77 5.75 -0.90 9.94
N ILE A 78 4.70 -1.12 10.72
CA ILE A 78 3.32 -0.81 10.31
C ILE A 78 2.78 0.31 11.19
N GLU A 79 2.37 1.39 10.54
CA GLU A 79 1.69 2.54 11.12
C GLU A 79 0.24 2.58 10.61
N LEU A 80 -0.69 2.90 11.52
CA LEU A 80 -2.06 3.22 11.18
C LEU A 80 -2.23 4.72 11.36
N ASP A 81 -2.54 5.41 10.27
CA ASP A 81 -2.84 6.83 10.27
C ASP A 81 -4.36 6.98 10.25
N THR A 82 -4.92 7.18 11.45
CA THR A 82 -6.35 7.23 11.72
C THR A 82 -6.78 8.66 12.03
N PHE A 83 -7.82 9.13 11.36
CA PHE A 83 -8.35 10.48 11.53
C PHE A 83 -9.85 10.52 11.23
N ASP A 84 -10.56 11.50 11.81
CA ASP A 84 -11.97 11.77 11.52
C ASP A 84 -12.09 12.90 10.50
N GLU A 85 -12.97 12.74 9.51
CA GLU A 85 -13.31 13.81 8.57
C GLU A 85 -14.83 13.83 8.29
N ARG A 86 -15.35 15.04 8.02
CA ARG A 86 -16.75 15.25 7.69
C ARG A 86 -17.00 14.90 6.23
N THR A 87 -17.95 14.00 6.00
CA THR A 87 -18.45 13.63 4.67
C THR A 87 -19.88 14.16 4.46
N PRO A 88 -20.44 14.09 3.23
CA PRO A 88 -21.85 14.40 2.99
C PRO A 88 -22.84 13.55 3.80
N ASP A 89 -22.44 12.38 4.27
CA ASP A 89 -23.28 11.46 5.05
C ASP A 89 -22.99 11.52 6.56
N GLY A 90 -22.10 12.42 7.01
CA GLY A 90 -21.70 12.58 8.41
C GLY A 90 -20.21 12.35 8.61
N ASN A 91 -19.78 12.41 9.87
CA ASN A 91 -18.38 12.14 10.21
C ASN A 91 -18.06 10.66 10.02
N VAL A 92 -16.90 10.39 9.42
CA VAL A 92 -16.36 9.05 9.20
C VAL A 92 -14.93 9.03 9.73
N GLU A 93 -14.58 7.99 10.47
CA GLU A 93 -13.20 7.67 10.82
C GLU A 93 -12.55 6.92 9.64
N PHE A 94 -11.49 7.49 9.09
CA PHE A 94 -10.67 6.90 8.04
C PHE A 94 -9.40 6.32 8.66
N THR A 95 -8.85 5.26 8.08
CA THR A 95 -7.58 4.70 8.55
C THR A 95 -6.72 4.24 7.38
N ASN A 96 -5.67 5.00 7.08
CA ASN A 96 -4.61 4.60 6.16
C ASN A 96 -3.73 3.51 6.79
N ILE A 97 -3.22 2.58 5.98
CA ILE A 97 -2.24 1.57 6.39
C ILE A 97 -0.91 1.90 5.73
N ILE A 98 0.11 2.17 6.54
CA ILE A 98 1.45 2.52 6.06
C ILE A 98 2.43 1.44 6.52
N ALA A 99 2.93 0.63 5.58
CA ALA A 99 3.91 -0.41 5.87
C ALA A 99 5.28 -0.02 5.30
N THR A 100 6.25 0.21 6.17
CA THR A 100 7.61 0.63 5.79
C THR A 100 8.62 -0.47 6.09
N LEU A 101 9.44 -0.83 5.12
CA LEU A 101 10.41 -1.92 5.29
C LEU A 101 11.58 -1.54 6.23
N ASP A 102 12.17 -0.34 6.05
CA ASP A 102 13.12 0.25 7.00
C ASP A 102 12.77 1.73 7.26
N PRO A 103 12.15 2.08 8.40
CA PRO A 103 11.74 3.45 8.68
C PRO A 103 12.91 4.44 8.75
N ARG A 104 14.14 3.95 8.96
CA ARG A 104 15.36 4.78 9.07
C ARG A 104 15.93 5.19 7.72
N ALA A 105 15.50 4.57 6.61
CA ALA A 105 15.99 4.91 5.28
C ALA A 105 15.54 6.32 4.86
N THR A 106 16.47 7.11 4.29
CA THR A 106 16.20 8.51 3.91
C THR A 106 15.45 8.66 2.58
N ARG A 107 15.31 7.58 1.81
CA ARG A 107 14.53 7.52 0.56
C ARG A 107 13.69 6.26 0.57
N ARG A 108 12.47 6.38 0.04
CA ARG A 108 11.50 5.28 -0.07
C ARG A 108 11.01 5.23 -1.51
N LEU A 109 10.99 4.05 -2.12
CA LEU A 109 10.10 3.75 -3.24
C LEU A 109 8.73 3.45 -2.62
N VAL A 110 7.71 4.22 -2.99
CA VAL A 110 6.36 4.06 -2.46
C VAL A 110 5.51 3.40 -3.55
N LEU A 111 4.86 2.28 -3.20
CA LEU A 111 3.78 1.71 -3.99
C LEU A 111 2.49 1.92 -3.20
N ALA A 112 1.43 2.38 -3.86
CA ALA A 112 0.20 2.71 -3.17
C ALA A 112 -1.04 2.32 -3.98
N CYS A 113 -2.12 2.06 -3.27
CA CYS A 113 -3.48 1.93 -3.77
C CYS A 113 -4.44 2.36 -2.66
N HIS A 114 -5.74 2.40 -2.95
CA HIS A 114 -6.76 2.56 -1.94
C HIS A 114 -7.44 1.21 -1.64
N TYR A 115 -7.84 0.98 -0.40
CA TYR A 115 -8.46 -0.28 0.01
C TYR A 115 -9.95 -0.16 0.31
N ASP A 116 -10.50 1.05 0.35
CA ASP A 116 -11.94 1.25 0.42
C ASP A 116 -12.63 0.80 -0.89
N SER A 117 -13.95 0.82 -0.87
CA SER A 117 -14.78 0.61 -2.06
C SER A 117 -15.85 1.67 -2.09
N LYS A 118 -16.22 2.14 -3.28
CA LYS A 118 -17.32 3.09 -3.44
C LYS A 118 -18.61 2.63 -2.78
N LYS A 119 -19.34 3.59 -2.20
CA LYS A 119 -20.67 3.37 -1.62
C LYS A 119 -21.73 3.17 -2.71
N LEU A 120 -21.78 1.96 -3.26
CA LEU A 120 -22.79 1.52 -4.23
C LEU A 120 -23.37 0.16 -3.81
N PRO A 121 -24.66 -0.13 -4.11
CA PRO A 121 -25.26 -1.43 -3.78
C PRO A 121 -24.48 -2.60 -4.41
N ASN A 122 -24.07 -3.56 -3.57
CA ASN A 122 -23.33 -4.77 -3.98
C ASN A 122 -22.02 -4.50 -4.74
N PHE A 123 -21.45 -3.29 -4.63
CA PHE A 123 -20.20 -2.96 -5.28
C PHE A 123 -19.01 -3.42 -4.44
N VAL A 124 -18.18 -4.27 -5.04
CA VAL A 124 -16.98 -4.82 -4.41
C VAL A 124 -15.69 -4.21 -4.96
N GLY A 125 -15.74 -3.30 -5.94
CA GLY A 125 -14.55 -2.62 -6.46
C GLY A 125 -13.39 -3.58 -6.77
N ALA A 126 -13.60 -4.56 -7.67
CA ALA A 126 -12.62 -5.61 -7.91
C ALA A 126 -11.31 -5.04 -8.49
N THR A 127 -11.40 -4.29 -9.58
CA THR A 127 -10.26 -3.53 -10.13
C THR A 127 -9.98 -2.24 -9.38
N ASP A 128 -10.90 -1.84 -8.50
CA ASP A 128 -11.00 -0.50 -7.93
C ASP A 128 -11.23 -0.53 -6.40
N SER A 129 -10.22 -0.87 -5.59
CA SER A 129 -8.88 -1.33 -5.97
C SER A 129 -8.49 -2.62 -5.23
N ALA A 130 -9.39 -3.61 -5.16
CA ALA A 130 -9.10 -4.90 -4.52
C ALA A 130 -7.93 -5.67 -5.17
N VAL A 131 -7.86 -5.67 -6.51
CA VAL A 131 -6.74 -6.27 -7.27
C VAL A 131 -5.43 -5.54 -6.98
N PRO A 132 -5.33 -4.20 -7.08
CA PRO A 132 -4.14 -3.47 -6.64
C PRO A 132 -3.71 -3.80 -5.20
N CYS A 133 -4.66 -3.85 -4.24
CA CYS A 133 -4.36 -4.24 -2.86
C CYS A 133 -3.74 -5.65 -2.78
N ALA A 134 -4.34 -6.62 -3.49
CA ALA A 134 -3.82 -7.99 -3.56
C ALA A 134 -2.43 -8.04 -4.22
N MET A 135 -2.17 -7.23 -5.25
CA MET A 135 -0.87 -7.14 -5.91
C MET A 135 0.22 -6.60 -4.97
N LEU A 136 -0.08 -5.58 -4.15
CA LEU A 136 0.90 -5.09 -3.18
C LEU A 136 1.23 -6.13 -2.09
N LEU A 137 0.22 -6.88 -1.64
CA LEU A 137 0.43 -8.01 -0.73
C LEU A 137 1.24 -9.13 -1.37
N ASP A 138 0.96 -9.46 -2.63
CA ASP A 138 1.70 -10.48 -3.39
C ASP A 138 3.17 -10.08 -3.55
N ILE A 139 3.46 -8.83 -3.92
CA ILE A 139 4.83 -8.30 -4.00
C ILE A 139 5.56 -8.49 -2.66
N ALA A 140 4.90 -8.18 -1.53
CA ALA A 140 5.48 -8.33 -0.21
C ALA A 140 5.81 -9.80 0.15
N ILE A 141 4.96 -10.73 -0.28
CA ILE A 141 5.10 -12.18 -0.03
C ILE A 141 6.13 -12.79 -0.98
N SER A 142 5.93 -12.61 -2.29
CA SER A 142 6.74 -13.18 -3.37
C SER A 142 8.19 -12.70 -3.33
N LEU A 143 8.44 -11.47 -2.88
CA LEU A 143 9.79 -10.90 -2.75
C LEU A 143 10.33 -10.88 -1.31
N GLN A 144 9.71 -11.57 -0.37
CA GLN A 144 10.05 -11.52 1.06
C GLN A 144 11.55 -11.70 1.33
N ASN A 145 12.18 -12.68 0.69
CA ASN A 145 13.60 -12.99 0.91
C ASN A 145 14.52 -11.85 0.44
N GLN A 146 14.23 -11.28 -0.73
CA GLN A 146 14.99 -10.19 -1.34
C GLN A 146 14.78 -8.89 -0.57
N LEU A 147 13.54 -8.59 -0.17
CA LEU A 147 13.21 -7.45 0.68
C LEU A 147 13.90 -7.56 2.05
N ASN A 148 13.97 -8.76 2.64
CA ASN A 148 14.68 -8.99 3.90
C ASN A 148 16.19 -8.71 3.75
N GLN A 149 16.81 -9.14 2.65
CA GLN A 149 18.21 -8.82 2.36
C GLN A 149 18.43 -7.30 2.20
N ILE A 150 17.52 -6.60 1.50
CA ILE A 150 17.57 -5.14 1.37
C ILE A 150 17.49 -4.46 2.74
N LYS A 151 16.58 -4.91 3.61
CA LYS A 151 16.42 -4.38 4.98
C LYS A 151 17.68 -4.61 5.82
N GLN A 152 18.22 -5.82 5.83
CA GLN A 152 19.43 -6.18 6.60
C GLN A 152 20.65 -5.34 6.15
N ASN A 153 20.76 -5.09 4.85
CA ASN A 153 21.82 -4.26 4.27
C ASN A 153 21.55 -2.75 4.35
N ARG A 154 20.49 -2.31 5.06
CA ARG A 154 20.07 -0.91 5.20
C ARG A 154 19.92 -0.20 3.84
N GLY A 155 19.24 -0.85 2.91
CA GLY A 155 19.00 -0.35 1.55
C GLY A 155 18.41 1.05 1.52
N ASN A 156 18.91 1.88 0.61
CA ASN A 156 18.47 3.26 0.43
C ASN A 156 18.46 3.62 -1.07
N PRO A 157 17.31 3.55 -1.75
CA PRO A 157 15.97 3.55 -1.19
C PRO A 157 15.54 2.22 -0.55
N THR A 158 14.65 2.30 0.44
CA THR A 158 13.86 1.17 0.94
C THR A 158 12.48 1.12 0.25
N LEU A 159 11.65 0.14 0.59
CA LEU A 159 10.27 0.02 0.10
C LEU A 159 9.25 0.48 1.15
N GLN A 160 8.19 1.14 0.70
CA GLN A 160 7.01 1.47 1.50
C GLN A 160 5.74 1.13 0.70
N LEU A 161 4.77 0.52 1.38
CA LEU A 161 3.44 0.23 0.84
C LEU A 161 2.43 1.11 1.58
N ILE A 162 1.52 1.75 0.85
CA ILE A 162 0.45 2.55 1.43
C ILE A 162 -0.89 2.07 0.88
N PHE A 163 -1.81 1.77 1.78
CA PHE A 163 -3.20 1.45 1.47
C PHE A 163 -4.06 2.59 2.01
N PHE A 164 -4.47 3.49 1.12
CA PHE A 164 -5.28 4.65 1.47
C PHE A 164 -6.73 4.24 1.77
N ASP A 165 -7.35 4.92 2.73
CA ASP A 165 -8.78 4.84 3.00
C ASP A 165 -9.48 6.09 2.41
N GLY A 166 -10.74 5.96 2.03
CA GLY A 166 -11.54 7.07 1.53
C GLY A 166 -10.99 7.74 0.27
N GLU A 167 -10.51 6.97 -0.72
CA GLU A 167 -10.26 7.55 -2.04
C GLU A 167 -11.58 8.00 -2.67
N GLU A 168 -12.61 7.17 -2.52
CA GLU A 168 -13.88 7.33 -3.19
C GLU A 168 -14.74 8.43 -2.57
N ALA A 169 -15.41 9.18 -3.44
CA ALA A 169 -16.48 10.07 -3.04
C ALA A 169 -17.63 9.27 -2.38
N VAL A 170 -18.16 9.78 -1.28
CA VAL A 170 -19.32 9.23 -0.57
C VAL A 170 -20.60 9.47 -1.36
N ARG A 171 -20.74 10.65 -1.99
CA ARG A 171 -21.84 10.96 -2.91
C ARG A 171 -21.31 11.35 -4.29
N ASP A 172 -20.70 12.53 -4.40
CA ASP A 172 -20.32 13.15 -5.67
C ASP A 172 -18.85 13.56 -5.61
N TRP A 173 -18.09 13.20 -6.65
CA TRP A 173 -16.67 13.54 -6.70
C TRP A 173 -16.45 15.05 -6.71
N THR A 174 -15.96 15.58 -5.59
CA THR A 174 -15.64 17.01 -5.43
C THR A 174 -14.36 17.18 -4.63
N LYS A 175 -13.83 18.41 -4.58
CA LYS A 175 -12.63 18.74 -3.77
C LYS A 175 -12.77 18.41 -2.28
N SER A 176 -13.99 18.30 -1.75
CA SER A 176 -14.28 17.99 -0.34
C SER A 176 -15.02 16.67 -0.16
N ASP A 177 -15.24 15.92 -1.24
CA ASP A 177 -15.85 14.59 -1.22
C ASP A 177 -15.08 13.68 -2.18
N SER A 178 -13.80 13.47 -1.87
CA SER A 178 -12.87 12.55 -2.51
C SER A 178 -11.52 12.62 -1.78
N LEU A 179 -10.67 11.61 -1.97
CA LEU A 179 -9.26 11.65 -1.58
C LEU A 179 -9.04 11.99 -0.10
N TYR A 180 -9.91 11.50 0.79
CA TYR A 180 -9.88 11.81 2.21
C TYR A 180 -8.56 11.39 2.86
N GLY A 181 -8.03 10.22 2.50
CA GLY A 181 -6.79 9.66 3.07
C GLY A 181 -5.48 10.13 2.44
N SER A 182 -5.47 10.82 1.30
CA SER A 182 -4.26 11.06 0.49
C SER A 182 -3.93 12.55 0.33
#